data_AF-A0A419YNY8-F1
#
_entry.id   AF-A0A419YNY8-F1
#
_cell.length_a   1.000
_cell.length_b   1.000
_cell.length_c   1.000
_cell.angle_alpha   90.00
_cell.angle_beta   90.00
_cell.angle_gamma   90.00
#
_symmetry.space_group_name_H-M   'P 1'
#
loop_
_entity.id
_entity.type
_entity.pdbx_description
1 polymer ?
#
loop_
_entity_poly.entity_id
_entity_poly.type
_entity_poly.pdbx_seq_one_letter_code
_entity_poly.pdbx_strand_id
1 'polypeptide(L)'
;MNLNDLKALAEQAGFSGPDIAVAAAVATAESGGNPDALGDTTLVDDKWGPSVGLWQIRALRKPQAYGYPDTLRVEADLHDPRRNATAAHAIFKSGGGWKQWSTYTDGAYLAHLDAGSGTTGMNDRDLVIDKARSYIGLHETGDNRTEFGKEYGEDGVAWCDIFVWCIFNRVGLVGLLPGKFDNCGRSTEAWKEMGRFSEYPALGAQVVFGPGGGEHTGIVVDYGPTTVTSVEGNWNDQVSQVTRERRDAFVFGYGYPRFAEGIRSADPNYQPQGGEAPIQPVPAPADGQPDVLYVGQLNHAASWDPPAEQGHRSYCWPQVLRLEQALESEGLLAHAFVDGSYGSVTIDAYRRLQQNLGYAGQAADGKPGMASLSWLGSRHGFRAEP
;
A
#
# COMPACT_ATOMS: atom_id res chain seq x y z
N MET A 1 2.65 -21.01 -10.84
CA MET A 1 3.18 -19.63 -10.77
C MET A 1 2.52 -18.94 -9.62
N ASN A 2 3.28 -18.20 -8.80
CA ASN A 2 2.71 -17.43 -7.70
C ASN A 2 2.14 -16.10 -8.21
N LEU A 3 1.41 -15.36 -7.36
CA LEU A 3 0.75 -14.11 -7.78
C LEU A 3 1.72 -13.04 -8.30
N ASN A 4 2.92 -12.94 -7.74
CA ASN A 4 3.92 -11.96 -8.19
C ASN A 4 4.48 -12.32 -9.57
N ASP A 5 4.72 -13.60 -9.83
CA ASP A 5 5.12 -14.08 -11.16
C ASP A 5 4.04 -13.76 -12.21
N LEU A 6 2.77 -13.91 -11.84
CA LEU A 6 1.62 -13.62 -12.70
C LEU A 6 1.46 -12.11 -12.96
N LYS A 7 1.69 -11.26 -11.96
CA LYS A 7 1.71 -9.80 -12.12
C LYS A 7 2.80 -9.37 -13.10
N ALA A 8 4.03 -9.87 -12.93
CA ALA A 8 5.15 -9.57 -13.82
C ALA A 8 4.88 -10.04 -15.26
N LEU A 9 4.23 -11.19 -15.42
CA LEU A 9 3.86 -11.72 -16.73
C LEU A 9 2.75 -10.91 -17.40
N ALA A 10 1.76 -10.44 -16.63
CA ALA A 10 0.71 -9.55 -17.11
C ALA A 10 1.26 -8.19 -17.56
N GLU A 11 2.16 -7.59 -16.77
CA GLU A 11 2.83 -6.33 -17.14
C GLU A 11 3.63 -6.48 -18.44
N GLN A 12 4.38 -7.58 -18.59
CA GLN A 12 5.14 -7.87 -19.82
C GLN A 12 4.25 -8.09 -21.05
N ALA A 13 3.03 -8.57 -20.86
CA ALA A 13 2.05 -8.74 -21.94
C ALA A 13 1.37 -7.42 -22.34
N GLY A 14 1.50 -6.37 -21.53
CA GLY A 14 0.97 -5.03 -21.78
C GLY A 14 -0.24 -4.63 -20.94
N PHE A 15 -0.65 -5.43 -19.95
CA PHE A 15 -1.61 -4.97 -18.94
C PHE A 15 -0.99 -3.82 -18.12
N SER A 16 -1.80 -2.84 -17.75
CA SER A 16 -1.30 -1.62 -17.10
C SER A 16 -2.20 -1.19 -15.93
N GLY A 17 -1.63 -0.50 -14.95
CA GLY A 17 -2.41 0.02 -13.83
C GLY A 17 -3.11 -1.09 -13.03
N PRO A 18 -4.37 -0.90 -12.60
CA PRO A 18 -5.11 -1.89 -11.82
C PRO A 18 -5.27 -3.25 -12.52
N ASP A 19 -5.26 -3.26 -13.86
CA ASP A 19 -5.45 -4.48 -14.64
C ASP A 19 -4.32 -5.50 -14.48
N ILE A 20 -3.14 -5.09 -14.00
CA ILE A 20 -2.05 -6.04 -13.68
C ILE A 20 -2.46 -6.97 -12.53
N ALA A 21 -3.04 -6.40 -11.47
CA ALA A 21 -3.49 -7.16 -10.31
C ALA A 21 -4.71 -8.01 -10.66
N VAL A 22 -5.66 -7.46 -11.42
CA VAL A 22 -6.83 -8.20 -11.90
C VAL A 22 -6.41 -9.37 -12.80
N ALA A 23 -5.47 -9.16 -13.71
CA ALA A 23 -4.96 -10.22 -14.59
C ALA A 23 -4.34 -11.37 -13.78
N ALA A 24 -3.52 -11.06 -12.78
CA ALA A 24 -2.92 -12.07 -11.93
C ALA A 24 -3.96 -12.83 -11.10
N ALA A 25 -4.98 -12.14 -10.59
CA ALA A 25 -6.06 -12.72 -9.82
C ALA A 25 -6.96 -13.62 -10.68
N VAL A 26 -7.31 -13.17 -11.89
CA VAL A 26 -8.05 -13.97 -12.88
C VAL A 26 -7.25 -15.21 -13.24
N ALA A 27 -5.95 -15.10 -13.54
CA ALA A 27 -5.13 -16.29 -13.83
C ALA A 27 -5.07 -17.28 -12.65
N THR A 28 -5.04 -16.77 -11.42
CA THR A 28 -5.06 -17.61 -10.22
C THR A 28 -6.42 -18.31 -10.05
N ALA A 29 -7.53 -17.60 -10.29
CA ALA A 29 -8.88 -18.16 -10.24
C ALA A 29 -9.12 -19.22 -11.33
N GLU A 30 -8.63 -18.96 -12.54
CA GLU A 30 -8.82 -19.80 -13.72
C GLU A 30 -7.98 -21.09 -13.66
N SER A 31 -6.75 -21.03 -13.16
CA SER A 31 -5.79 -22.13 -13.29
C SER A 31 -5.04 -22.50 -12.01
N GLY A 32 -5.23 -21.78 -10.91
CA GLY A 32 -4.34 -21.86 -9.74
C GLY A 32 -2.89 -21.46 -10.05
N GLY A 33 -2.67 -20.73 -11.15
CA GLY A 33 -1.34 -20.39 -11.66
C GLY A 33 -0.62 -21.54 -12.37
N ASN A 34 -1.34 -22.58 -12.80
CA ASN A 34 -0.77 -23.70 -13.55
C ASN A 34 -0.75 -23.41 -15.07
N PRO A 35 0.43 -23.26 -15.70
CA PRO A 35 0.53 -22.98 -17.13
C PRO A 35 0.07 -24.13 -18.03
N ASP A 36 -0.06 -25.34 -17.48
CA ASP A 36 -0.55 -26.52 -18.20
C ASP A 36 -2.02 -26.86 -17.88
N ALA A 37 -2.76 -25.96 -17.22
CA ALA A 37 -4.16 -26.17 -16.93
C ALA A 37 -5.00 -26.30 -18.21
N LEU A 38 -5.87 -27.31 -18.26
CA LEU A 38 -6.80 -27.56 -19.36
C LEU A 38 -8.24 -27.53 -18.87
N GLY A 39 -9.04 -26.62 -19.44
CA GLY A 39 -10.46 -26.41 -19.17
C GLY A 39 -11.35 -26.68 -20.38
N ASP A 40 -12.65 -26.82 -20.12
CA ASP A 40 -13.72 -27.18 -21.07
C ASP A 40 -13.31 -28.18 -22.18
N THR A 41 -12.63 -29.25 -21.76
CA THR A 41 -12.24 -30.37 -22.61
C THR A 41 -13.45 -31.11 -23.20
N THR A 42 -14.62 -30.96 -22.57
CA THR A 42 -15.90 -31.53 -23.02
C THR A 42 -16.68 -30.63 -23.98
N LEU A 43 -16.27 -29.36 -24.16
CA LEU A 43 -16.94 -28.39 -25.04
C LEU A 43 -16.21 -28.19 -26.39
N VAL A 44 -15.30 -29.11 -26.70
CA VAL A 44 -14.46 -29.07 -27.90
C VAL A 44 -15.25 -29.51 -29.13
N ASP A 45 -15.10 -28.78 -30.25
CA ASP A 45 -15.78 -29.06 -31.52
C ASP A 45 -14.89 -28.72 -32.74
N ASP A 46 -15.50 -28.65 -33.93
CA ASP A 46 -14.81 -28.34 -35.19
C ASP A 46 -14.18 -26.93 -35.22
N LYS A 47 -14.63 -26.02 -34.36
CA LYS A 47 -14.14 -24.65 -34.24
C LYS A 47 -13.24 -24.47 -33.01
N TRP A 48 -13.68 -24.95 -31.85
CA TRP A 48 -13.09 -24.67 -30.55
C TRP A 48 -12.27 -25.84 -30.02
N GLY A 49 -11.03 -25.56 -29.63
CA GLY A 49 -10.20 -26.43 -28.77
C GLY A 49 -10.47 -26.18 -27.28
N PRO A 50 -9.75 -26.85 -26.36
CA PRO A 50 -9.88 -26.63 -24.93
C PRO A 50 -9.47 -25.21 -24.51
N SER A 51 -9.79 -24.83 -23.26
CA SER A 51 -9.20 -23.65 -22.61
C SER A 51 -7.84 -24.02 -22.04
N VAL A 52 -6.82 -23.22 -22.35
CA VAL A 52 -5.42 -23.59 -22.08
C VAL A 52 -4.72 -22.54 -21.22
N GLY A 53 -3.97 -23.02 -20.24
CA GLY A 53 -2.96 -22.27 -19.50
C GLY A 53 -3.51 -21.26 -18.50
N LEU A 54 -2.66 -20.30 -18.15
CA LEU A 54 -2.82 -19.43 -17.00
C LEU A 54 -4.14 -18.65 -16.98
N TRP A 55 -4.52 -18.05 -18.11
CA TRP A 55 -5.78 -17.29 -18.27
C TRP A 55 -6.89 -18.10 -18.93
N GLN A 56 -6.76 -19.44 -18.99
CA GLN A 56 -7.74 -20.34 -19.60
C GLN A 56 -8.24 -19.83 -20.96
N ILE A 57 -7.30 -19.56 -21.86
CA ILE A 57 -7.62 -19.04 -23.20
C ILE A 57 -8.20 -20.17 -24.02
N ARG A 58 -9.48 -20.03 -24.42
CA ARG A 58 -10.16 -20.99 -25.28
C ARG A 58 -9.45 -21.07 -26.63
N ALA A 59 -8.83 -22.20 -26.96
CA ALA A 59 -8.09 -22.39 -28.20
C ALA A 59 -9.03 -22.50 -29.41
N LEU A 60 -8.51 -22.21 -30.61
CA LEU A 60 -9.20 -22.43 -31.88
C LEU A 60 -8.55 -23.58 -32.64
N ARG A 61 -9.35 -24.35 -33.38
CA ARG A 61 -8.84 -25.40 -34.29
C ARG A 61 -8.13 -24.82 -35.51
N LYS A 62 -8.54 -23.62 -35.95
CA LYS A 62 -7.99 -22.90 -37.11
C LYS A 62 -7.80 -21.40 -36.84
N PRO A 63 -6.97 -21.00 -35.87
CA PRO A 63 -6.84 -19.61 -35.42
C PRO A 63 -6.44 -18.65 -36.54
N GLN A 64 -5.59 -19.08 -37.47
CA GLN A 64 -5.14 -18.26 -38.61
C GLN A 64 -6.24 -17.98 -39.65
N ALA A 65 -7.39 -18.65 -39.58
CA ALA A 65 -8.54 -18.35 -40.43
C ALA A 65 -9.34 -17.12 -39.94
N TYR A 66 -9.00 -16.56 -38.78
CA TYR A 66 -9.68 -15.45 -38.12
C TYR A 66 -8.78 -14.22 -37.99
N GLY A 67 -9.36 -13.07 -37.66
CA GLY A 67 -8.62 -11.82 -37.41
C GLY A 67 -8.03 -11.75 -35.99
N TYR A 68 -7.19 -10.75 -35.74
CA TYR A 68 -6.70 -10.47 -34.38
C TYR A 68 -7.88 -10.16 -33.43
N PRO A 69 -7.92 -10.70 -32.19
CA PRO A 69 -6.86 -11.46 -31.50
C PRO A 69 -6.90 -12.98 -31.71
N ASP A 70 -7.86 -13.52 -32.47
CA ASP A 70 -8.07 -14.97 -32.61
C ASP A 70 -6.89 -15.72 -33.23
N THR A 71 -6.05 -15.02 -34.00
CA THR A 71 -4.79 -15.55 -34.54
C THR A 71 -3.81 -16.03 -33.46
N LEU A 72 -3.93 -15.55 -32.22
CA LEU A 72 -3.08 -15.91 -31.09
C LEU A 72 -3.53 -17.17 -30.34
N ARG A 73 -4.70 -17.73 -30.67
CA ARG A 73 -5.36 -18.80 -29.90
C ARG A 73 -4.94 -20.20 -30.38
N VAL A 74 -3.64 -20.38 -30.61
CA VAL A 74 -3.02 -21.64 -31.04
C VAL A 74 -2.80 -22.54 -29.83
N GLU A 75 -3.50 -23.67 -29.78
CA GLU A 75 -3.53 -24.58 -28.61
C GLU A 75 -2.13 -24.92 -28.05
N ALA A 76 -1.21 -25.34 -28.91
CA ALA A 76 0.16 -25.70 -28.50
C ALA A 76 0.96 -24.52 -27.94
N ASP A 77 0.73 -23.32 -28.44
CA ASP A 77 1.43 -22.10 -28.02
C ASP A 77 0.92 -21.59 -26.66
N LEU A 78 -0.33 -21.88 -26.32
CA LEU A 78 -0.96 -21.37 -25.10
C LEU A 78 -0.44 -22.03 -23.81
N HIS A 79 0.35 -23.10 -23.90
CA HIS A 79 1.10 -23.66 -22.77
C HIS A 79 2.30 -22.79 -22.37
N ASP A 80 2.81 -21.95 -23.27
CA ASP A 80 3.86 -20.99 -22.96
C ASP A 80 3.25 -19.80 -22.19
N PRO A 81 3.69 -19.53 -20.94
CA PRO A 81 3.13 -18.45 -20.12
C PRO A 81 3.11 -17.09 -20.81
N ARG A 82 4.16 -16.72 -21.55
CA ARG A 82 4.27 -15.41 -22.21
C ARG A 82 3.30 -15.29 -23.37
N ARG A 83 3.15 -16.36 -24.15
CA ARG A 83 2.19 -16.41 -25.25
C ARG A 83 0.75 -16.43 -24.74
N ASN A 84 0.48 -17.17 -23.66
CA ASN A 84 -0.82 -17.18 -22.98
C ASN A 84 -1.21 -15.79 -22.48
N ALA A 85 -0.29 -15.09 -21.80
CA ALA A 85 -0.49 -13.73 -21.31
C ALA A 85 -0.72 -12.72 -22.46
N THR A 86 0.02 -12.87 -23.57
CA THR A 86 -0.14 -12.03 -24.76
C THR A 86 -1.52 -12.22 -25.39
N ALA A 87 -1.99 -13.47 -25.51
CA ALA A 87 -3.34 -13.77 -25.97
C ALA A 87 -4.41 -13.23 -25.01
N ALA A 88 -4.20 -13.35 -23.69
CA ALA A 88 -5.09 -12.79 -22.67
C ALA A 88 -5.21 -11.26 -22.80
N HIS A 89 -4.09 -10.54 -22.90
CA HIS A 89 -4.10 -9.08 -23.07
C HIS A 89 -4.80 -8.67 -24.37
N ALA A 90 -4.56 -9.38 -25.46
CA ALA A 90 -5.18 -9.12 -26.75
C ALA A 90 -6.72 -9.28 -26.70
N ILE A 91 -7.20 -10.37 -26.06
CA ILE A 91 -8.63 -10.63 -25.85
C ILE A 91 -9.24 -9.56 -24.94
N PHE A 92 -8.58 -9.23 -23.82
CA PHE A 92 -9.00 -8.17 -22.90
C PHE A 92 -9.20 -6.83 -23.62
N LYS A 93 -8.23 -6.39 -24.44
CA LYS A 93 -8.32 -5.14 -25.20
C LYS A 93 -9.46 -5.17 -26.22
N SER A 94 -9.56 -6.25 -27.00
CA SER A 94 -10.60 -6.37 -28.04
C SER A 94 -12.02 -6.50 -27.48
N GLY A 95 -12.15 -7.11 -26.29
CA GLY A 95 -13.43 -7.34 -25.61
C GLY A 95 -13.91 -6.17 -24.77
N GLY A 96 -13.14 -5.06 -24.72
CA GLY A 96 -13.46 -3.90 -23.89
C GLY A 96 -13.39 -4.19 -22.39
N GLY A 97 -12.45 -5.04 -21.98
CA GLY A 97 -12.21 -5.38 -20.58
C GLY A 97 -12.36 -6.88 -20.27
N TRP A 98 -12.64 -7.17 -18.99
CA TRP A 98 -12.62 -8.53 -18.43
C TRP A 98 -13.89 -9.37 -18.68
N LYS A 99 -14.83 -8.91 -19.51
CA LYS A 99 -16.14 -9.56 -19.71
C LYS A 99 -16.08 -10.96 -20.33
N GLN A 100 -14.92 -11.37 -20.85
CA GLN A 100 -14.71 -12.67 -21.49
C GLN A 100 -14.33 -13.78 -20.48
N TRP A 101 -14.01 -13.43 -19.22
CA TRP A 101 -13.63 -14.39 -18.18
C TRP A 101 -14.75 -14.57 -17.17
N SER A 102 -15.25 -15.81 -17.02
CA SER A 102 -16.31 -16.11 -16.06
C SER A 102 -15.87 -15.83 -14.64
N THR A 103 -14.64 -16.21 -14.28
CA THR A 103 -14.04 -15.98 -12.95
C THR A 103 -13.94 -14.50 -12.58
N TYR A 104 -13.95 -13.60 -13.56
CA TYR A 104 -14.07 -12.17 -13.32
C TYR A 104 -15.54 -11.78 -13.09
N THR A 105 -16.43 -12.21 -13.99
CA THR A 105 -17.85 -11.81 -13.95
C THR A 105 -18.64 -12.40 -12.78
N ASP A 106 -18.23 -13.57 -12.27
CA ASP A 106 -18.83 -14.22 -11.11
C ASP A 106 -18.16 -13.81 -9.78
N GLY A 107 -17.09 -13.03 -9.85
CA GLY A 107 -16.36 -12.52 -8.69
C GLY A 107 -15.33 -13.48 -8.09
N ALA A 108 -15.11 -14.69 -8.63
CA ALA A 108 -14.15 -15.66 -8.10
C ALA A 108 -12.72 -15.08 -7.99
N TYR A 109 -12.32 -14.22 -8.93
CA TYR A 109 -11.03 -13.54 -8.92
C TYR A 109 -10.82 -12.65 -7.68
N LEU A 110 -11.87 -12.15 -7.01
CA LEU A 110 -11.75 -11.28 -5.83
C LEU A 110 -11.04 -11.99 -4.67
N ALA A 111 -11.28 -13.30 -4.51
CA ALA A 111 -10.57 -14.11 -3.50
C ALA A 111 -9.05 -14.15 -3.72
N HIS A 112 -8.60 -13.89 -4.95
CA HIS A 112 -7.19 -13.89 -5.35
C HIS A 112 -6.61 -12.48 -5.51
N LEU A 113 -7.45 -11.44 -5.54
CA LEU A 113 -7.04 -10.04 -5.37
C LEU A 113 -6.56 -9.79 -3.94
N ASP A 114 -7.29 -10.34 -2.94
CA ASP A 114 -7.00 -10.13 -1.52
C ASP A 114 -5.87 -11.03 -0.98
N ALA A 115 -5.66 -12.21 -1.59
CA ALA A 115 -4.59 -13.15 -1.22
C ALA A 115 -3.18 -12.68 -1.62
N GLY A 116 -3.08 -11.60 -2.39
CA GLY A 116 -1.86 -10.81 -2.51
C GLY A 116 -2.21 -9.35 -2.67
N SER A 117 -2.84 -8.84 -1.60
CA SER A 117 -3.23 -7.47 -1.31
C SER A 117 -2.03 -6.51 -1.39
N GLY A 118 -1.58 -6.31 -2.62
CA GLY A 118 -0.99 -5.08 -3.08
C GLY A 118 -2.05 -4.42 -3.94
N THR A 119 -2.89 -3.60 -3.30
CA THR A 119 -3.39 -2.38 -3.92
C THR A 119 -2.24 -1.72 -4.67
N THR A 120 -2.46 -1.20 -5.87
CA THR A 120 -1.45 -0.47 -6.66
C THR A 120 -1.16 0.93 -6.08
N GLY A 121 -1.01 0.97 -4.77
CA GLY A 121 -0.46 1.97 -3.87
C GLY A 121 -0.13 1.20 -2.59
N MET A 122 1.13 1.21 -2.15
CA MET A 122 1.55 0.52 -0.93
C MET A 122 0.70 1.07 0.22
N ASN A 123 0.02 0.19 0.95
CA ASN A 123 -0.82 0.60 2.07
C ASN A 123 0.06 1.14 3.23
N ASP A 124 -0.50 1.96 4.11
CA ASP A 124 0.26 2.69 5.14
C ASP A 124 1.05 1.73 6.04
N ARG A 125 0.48 0.56 6.31
CA ARG A 125 1.13 -0.52 7.06
C ARG A 125 2.36 -1.07 6.34
N ASP A 126 2.25 -1.37 5.05
CA ASP A 126 3.33 -1.93 4.27
C ASP A 126 4.46 -0.89 4.09
N LEU A 127 4.15 0.40 4.01
CA LEU A 127 5.15 1.48 4.05
C LEU A 127 5.97 1.45 5.34
N VAL A 128 5.33 1.30 6.50
CA VAL A 128 6.01 1.16 7.80
C VAL A 128 6.88 -0.09 7.82
N ILE A 129 6.34 -1.24 7.40
CA ILE A 129 7.05 -2.52 7.41
C ILE A 129 8.28 -2.47 6.50
N ASP A 130 8.13 -2.00 5.27
CA ASP A 130 9.21 -1.94 4.29
C ASP A 130 10.25 -0.90 4.68
N LYS A 131 9.83 0.22 5.28
CA LYS A 131 10.76 1.19 5.85
C LYS A 131 11.56 0.57 6.99
N ALA A 132 10.94 -0.15 7.91
CA ALA A 132 11.67 -0.85 8.98
C ALA A 132 12.68 -1.85 8.41
N ARG A 133 12.25 -2.71 7.49
CA ARG A 133 13.11 -3.71 6.82
C ARG A 133 14.31 -3.09 6.11
N SER A 134 14.16 -1.89 5.53
CA SER A 134 15.24 -1.21 4.81
C SER A 134 16.46 -0.87 5.70
N TYR A 135 16.32 -0.89 7.02
CA TYR A 135 17.41 -0.62 7.96
C TYR A 135 18.05 -1.86 8.57
N ILE A 136 17.58 -3.08 8.26
CA ILE A 136 18.17 -4.31 8.81
C ILE A 136 19.68 -4.34 8.52
N GLY A 137 20.48 -4.56 9.56
CA GLY A 137 21.95 -4.55 9.50
C GLY A 137 22.59 -3.17 9.70
N LEU A 138 21.81 -2.10 9.92
CA LEU A 138 22.35 -0.83 10.39
C LEU A 138 22.83 -0.99 11.84
N HIS A 139 24.09 -0.65 12.09
CA HIS A 139 24.69 -0.63 13.42
C HIS A 139 24.78 0.80 13.97
N GLU A 140 24.70 0.93 15.29
CA GLU A 140 25.09 2.15 15.97
C GLU A 140 26.60 2.41 15.87
N THR A 141 26.98 3.64 16.20
CA THR A 141 28.37 4.06 16.24
C THR A 141 28.74 4.48 17.66
N GLY A 142 29.84 3.93 18.19
CA GLY A 142 30.20 4.18 19.58
C GLY A 142 29.14 3.62 20.53
N ASP A 143 28.73 4.42 21.51
CA ASP A 143 27.71 4.04 22.49
C ASP A 143 26.37 4.66 22.09
N ASN A 144 25.45 3.84 21.58
CA ASN A 144 24.06 4.22 21.27
C ASN A 144 23.89 5.43 20.32
N ARG A 145 24.87 5.73 19.46
CA ARG A 145 24.75 6.84 18.50
C ARG A 145 24.27 6.37 17.14
N THR A 146 23.15 6.92 16.67
CA THR A 146 22.50 6.51 15.43
C THR A 146 21.92 7.70 14.66
N GLU A 147 21.58 7.49 13.39
CA GLU A 147 20.79 8.49 12.65
C GLU A 147 19.39 8.68 13.24
N PHE A 148 18.84 7.67 13.92
CA PHE A 148 17.55 7.74 14.60
C PHE A 148 17.62 8.63 15.84
N GLY A 149 18.65 8.47 16.68
CA GLY A 149 18.87 9.33 17.85
C GLY A 149 19.01 10.80 17.45
N LYS A 150 19.73 11.10 16.37
CA LYS A 150 19.87 12.47 15.82
C LYS A 150 18.56 13.03 15.30
N GLU A 151 17.79 12.24 14.55
CA GLU A 151 16.48 12.65 14.02
C GLU A 151 15.48 12.91 15.15
N TYR A 152 15.50 12.05 16.17
CA TYR A 152 14.64 12.17 17.33
C TYR A 152 15.03 13.36 18.22
N GLY A 153 16.32 13.73 18.26
CA GLY A 153 16.87 14.80 19.08
C GLY A 153 17.56 14.32 20.36
N GLU A 154 17.73 13.02 20.52
CA GLU A 154 18.33 12.36 21.69
C GLU A 154 19.31 11.28 21.19
N ASP A 155 20.51 11.71 20.79
CA ASP A 155 21.56 10.80 20.29
C ASP A 155 22.45 10.29 21.44
N GLY A 156 22.83 9.01 21.42
CA GLY A 156 23.63 8.39 22.49
C GLY A 156 22.82 7.80 23.65
N VAL A 157 21.54 7.49 23.43
CA VAL A 157 20.66 6.79 24.39
C VAL A 157 20.06 5.55 23.75
N ALA A 158 19.54 4.63 24.56
CA ALA A 158 18.88 3.43 24.06
C ALA A 158 17.77 3.80 23.06
N TRP A 159 17.80 3.20 21.87
CA TRP A 159 17.08 3.74 20.71
C TRP A 159 16.02 2.80 20.11
N CYS A 160 15.58 1.76 20.84
CA CYS A 160 14.57 0.83 20.33
C CYS A 160 13.19 1.48 20.12
N ASP A 161 12.71 2.30 21.06
CA ASP A 161 11.43 3.02 20.92
C ASP A 161 11.58 4.24 19.99
N ILE A 162 12.73 4.92 20.05
CA ILE A 162 13.14 5.96 19.10
C ILE A 162 13.08 5.45 17.65
N PHE A 163 13.58 4.23 17.40
CA PHE A 163 13.54 3.59 16.09
C PHE A 163 12.10 3.48 15.58
N VAL A 164 11.17 2.97 16.39
CA VAL A 164 9.75 2.86 15.99
C VAL A 164 9.21 4.24 15.58
N TRP A 165 9.43 5.27 16.40
CA TRP A 165 8.98 6.62 16.07
C TRP A 165 9.57 7.13 14.75
N CYS A 166 10.89 6.97 14.55
CA CYS A 166 11.57 7.41 13.33
C CYS A 166 11.09 6.67 12.09
N ILE A 167 10.77 5.37 12.17
CA ILE A 167 10.21 4.64 11.03
C ILE A 167 8.89 5.26 10.60
N PHE A 168 7.96 5.50 11.53
CA PHE A 168 6.70 6.17 11.23
C PHE A 168 6.93 7.60 10.73
N ASN A 169 7.92 8.32 11.26
CA ASN A 169 8.23 9.69 10.82
C ASN A 169 8.72 9.74 9.37
N ARG A 170 9.61 8.81 9.00
CA ARG A 170 10.19 8.72 7.66
C ARG A 170 9.18 8.31 6.58
N VAL A 171 8.02 7.78 6.96
CA VAL A 171 6.91 7.51 6.03
C VAL A 171 5.72 8.46 6.22
N GLY A 172 5.83 9.47 7.08
CA GLY A 172 4.79 10.48 7.28
C GLY A 172 3.60 10.02 8.12
N LEU A 173 3.75 8.96 8.93
CA LEU A 173 2.67 8.29 9.67
C LEU A 173 2.80 8.43 11.20
N VAL A 174 3.61 9.35 11.73
CA VAL A 174 3.78 9.55 13.19
C VAL A 174 2.48 9.81 13.95
N GLY A 175 1.46 10.37 13.28
CA GLY A 175 0.14 10.57 13.86
C GLY A 175 -0.60 9.28 14.22
N LEU A 176 -0.12 8.12 13.73
CA LEU A 176 -0.68 6.81 14.06
C LEU A 176 -0.10 6.21 15.35
N LEU A 177 0.96 6.81 15.91
CA LEU A 177 1.53 6.43 17.21
C LEU A 177 0.86 7.20 18.35
N PRO A 178 0.87 6.67 19.59
CA PRO A 178 0.26 7.32 20.74
C PRO A 178 1.03 8.55 21.24
N GLY A 179 2.21 8.79 20.69
CA GLY A 179 3.04 9.93 21.01
C GLY A 179 4.47 9.75 20.50
N LYS A 180 5.31 10.72 20.82
CA LYS A 180 6.75 10.66 20.62
C LYS A 180 7.40 10.16 21.91
N PHE A 181 7.88 8.92 21.89
CA PHE A 181 8.44 8.24 23.06
C PHE A 181 9.83 7.67 22.76
N ASP A 182 10.67 7.73 23.79
CA ASP A 182 12.03 7.19 23.89
C ASP A 182 12.08 6.03 24.91
N ASN A 183 10.91 5.64 25.43
CA ASN A 183 10.78 4.72 26.56
C ASN A 183 9.63 3.74 26.33
N CYS A 184 9.95 2.44 26.27
CA CYS A 184 9.00 1.37 25.99
C CYS A 184 7.85 1.27 26.99
N GLY A 185 8.11 1.58 28.28
CA GLY A 185 7.08 1.59 29.30
C GLY A 185 6.04 2.68 29.04
N ARG A 186 6.50 3.89 28.70
CA ARG A 186 5.62 5.03 28.38
C ARG A 186 4.83 4.81 27.10
N SER A 187 5.45 4.24 26.05
CA SER A 187 4.73 3.89 24.82
C SER A 187 3.67 2.82 25.09
N THR A 188 3.99 1.80 25.89
CA THR A 188 3.05 0.77 26.33
C THR A 188 1.86 1.34 27.10
N GLU A 189 2.11 2.21 28.09
CA GLU A 189 1.06 2.88 28.85
C GLU A 189 0.15 3.71 27.94
N ALA A 190 0.73 4.49 27.03
CA ALA A 190 -0.02 5.33 26.12
C ALA A 190 -0.90 4.53 25.13
N TRP A 191 -0.42 3.37 24.64
CA TRP A 191 -1.26 2.46 23.84
C TRP A 191 -2.45 1.90 24.62
N LYS A 192 -2.25 1.58 25.90
CA LYS A 192 -3.33 1.12 26.78
C LYS A 192 -4.34 2.23 27.04
N GLU A 193 -3.89 3.44 27.34
CA GLU A 193 -4.74 4.62 27.54
C GLU A 193 -5.57 4.96 26.28
N MET A 194 -4.99 4.77 25.10
CA MET A 194 -5.71 4.94 23.82
C MET A 194 -6.74 3.83 23.56
N GLY A 195 -6.76 2.75 24.35
CA GLY A 195 -7.62 1.59 24.10
C GLY A 195 -7.20 0.79 22.86
N ARG A 196 -5.90 0.85 22.51
CA ARG A 196 -5.33 0.29 21.28
C ARG A 196 -4.20 -0.70 21.55
N PHE A 197 -4.22 -1.28 22.75
CA PHE A 197 -3.30 -2.32 23.16
C PHE A 197 -3.99 -3.70 23.09
N SER A 198 -3.29 -4.70 22.57
CA SER A 198 -3.78 -6.08 22.45
C SER A 198 -2.71 -7.08 22.86
N GLU A 199 -3.15 -8.27 23.26
CA GLU A 199 -2.29 -9.45 23.51
C GLU A 199 -1.94 -10.20 22.22
N TYR A 200 -2.51 -9.80 21.08
CA TYR A 200 -2.36 -10.50 19.80
C TYR A 200 -1.55 -9.69 18.79
N PRO A 201 -0.67 -10.32 17.99
CA PRO A 201 0.10 -9.63 16.97
C PRO A 201 -0.78 -9.13 15.83
N ALA A 202 -0.35 -8.05 15.22
CA ALA A 202 -0.93 -7.50 14.01
C ALA A 202 0.16 -6.89 13.14
N LEU A 203 0.03 -6.96 11.81
CA LEU A 203 1.03 -6.41 10.90
C LEU A 203 1.14 -4.89 11.06
N GLY A 204 2.38 -4.37 11.13
CA GLY A 204 2.69 -2.96 11.35
C GLY A 204 2.49 -2.48 12.78
N ALA A 205 2.04 -3.35 13.70
CA ALA A 205 1.91 -3.01 15.12
C ALA A 205 3.27 -2.77 15.77
N GLN A 206 3.29 -1.95 16.81
CA GLN A 206 4.42 -1.91 17.73
C GLN A 206 4.30 -3.10 18.69
N VAL A 207 5.28 -4.01 18.68
CA VAL A 207 5.40 -5.06 19.71
C VAL A 207 6.24 -4.54 20.86
N VAL A 208 5.84 -4.80 22.10
CA VAL A 208 6.58 -4.42 23.31
C VAL A 208 6.93 -5.66 24.13
N PHE A 209 8.10 -5.62 24.76
CA PHE A 209 8.70 -6.76 25.43
C PHE A 209 9.09 -6.46 26.88
N GLY A 210 9.25 -7.54 27.65
CA GLY A 210 9.67 -7.51 29.05
C GLY A 210 8.51 -7.24 30.03
N PRO A 211 8.80 -7.28 31.34
CA PRO A 211 7.83 -7.01 32.40
C PRO A 211 7.14 -5.67 32.16
N GLY A 212 5.81 -5.71 32.04
CA GLY A 212 4.99 -4.52 31.80
C GLY A 212 5.15 -3.87 30.41
N GLY A 213 5.93 -4.46 29.49
CA GLY A 213 6.24 -3.90 28.17
C GLY A 213 7.35 -2.83 28.21
N GLY A 214 8.15 -2.81 29.28
CA GLY A 214 9.08 -1.72 29.57
C GLY A 214 10.50 -1.88 29.05
N GLU A 215 10.87 -3.03 28.46
CA GLU A 215 12.29 -3.34 28.22
C GLU A 215 12.74 -3.16 26.77
N HIS A 216 11.91 -3.57 25.81
CA HIS A 216 12.29 -3.51 24.39
C HIS A 216 11.06 -3.39 23.49
N THR A 217 11.26 -3.01 22.23
CA THR A 217 10.17 -2.89 21.26
C THR A 217 10.64 -3.04 19.82
N GLY A 218 9.70 -3.32 18.92
CA GLY A 218 9.93 -3.35 17.49
C GLY A 218 8.63 -3.21 16.68
N ILE A 219 8.76 -3.30 15.36
CA ILE A 219 7.64 -3.24 14.42
C ILE A 219 7.35 -4.65 13.91
N VAL A 220 6.12 -5.13 14.06
CA VAL A 220 5.70 -6.45 13.56
C VAL A 220 5.65 -6.45 12.04
N VAL A 221 6.44 -7.31 11.41
CA VAL A 221 6.54 -7.45 9.95
C VAL A 221 5.99 -8.77 9.42
N ASP A 222 5.78 -9.75 10.31
CA ASP A 222 5.08 -11.00 9.99
C ASP A 222 4.55 -11.66 11.28
N TYR A 223 3.55 -12.53 11.16
CA TYR A 223 3.17 -13.44 12.23
C TYR A 223 2.55 -14.73 11.68
N GLY A 224 2.83 -15.84 12.37
CA GLY A 224 2.26 -17.13 12.09
C GLY A 224 1.25 -17.58 13.14
N PRO A 225 0.84 -18.86 13.08
CA PRO A 225 -0.01 -19.48 14.10
C PRO A 225 0.63 -19.43 15.50
N THR A 226 1.96 -19.59 15.60
CA THR A 226 2.69 -19.65 16.88
C THR A 226 3.80 -18.61 17.00
N THR A 227 4.16 -17.92 15.92
CA THR A 227 5.30 -17.00 15.89
C THR A 227 4.90 -15.57 15.59
N VAL A 228 5.73 -14.64 16.01
CA VAL A 228 5.72 -13.23 15.57
C VAL A 228 7.13 -12.84 15.15
N THR A 229 7.23 -12.10 14.05
CA THR A 229 8.49 -11.57 13.53
C THR A 229 8.43 -10.05 13.52
N SER A 230 9.43 -9.41 14.10
CA SER A 230 9.55 -7.96 14.20
C SER A 230 10.89 -7.48 13.70
N VAL A 231 10.94 -6.22 13.25
CA VAL A 231 12.17 -5.46 13.03
C VAL A 231 12.38 -4.53 14.22
N GLU A 232 13.54 -4.66 14.84
CA GLU A 232 13.87 -4.09 16.15
C GLU A 232 15.15 -3.28 16.05
N GLY A 233 15.10 -2.02 16.47
CA GLY A 233 16.29 -1.19 16.66
C GLY A 233 16.93 -1.47 18.02
N ASN A 234 18.22 -1.17 18.16
CA ASN A 234 19.00 -1.44 19.37
C ASN A 234 18.98 -2.91 19.81
N TRP A 235 18.92 -3.83 18.85
CA TRP A 235 19.05 -5.26 19.10
C TRP A 235 20.51 -5.67 18.98
N ASN A 236 21.22 -5.74 20.11
CA ASN A 236 22.67 -5.93 20.16
C ASN A 236 23.41 -4.93 19.26
N ASP A 237 23.19 -3.62 19.45
CA ASP A 237 23.83 -2.53 18.69
C ASP A 237 23.33 -2.30 17.26
N GLN A 238 22.40 -3.13 16.75
CA GLN A 238 21.94 -3.06 15.37
C GLN A 238 20.42 -3.10 15.20
N VAL A 239 19.96 -2.77 13.99
CA VAL A 239 18.61 -3.11 13.54
C VAL A 239 18.59 -4.57 13.11
N SER A 240 17.72 -5.37 13.73
CA SER A 240 17.61 -6.80 13.45
C SER A 240 16.18 -7.22 13.18
N GLN A 241 16.01 -8.22 12.32
CA GLN A 241 14.76 -8.96 12.24
C GLN A 241 14.82 -10.13 13.23
N VAL A 242 13.86 -10.20 14.15
CA VAL A 242 13.81 -11.21 15.20
C VAL A 242 12.47 -11.92 15.18
N THR A 243 12.50 -13.25 15.24
CA THR A 243 11.30 -14.10 15.35
C THR A 243 11.24 -14.71 16.74
N ARG A 244 10.09 -14.61 17.40
CA ARG A 244 9.83 -15.22 18.72
C ARG A 244 8.52 -16.00 18.68
N GLU A 245 8.32 -16.86 19.67
CA GLU A 245 7.00 -17.42 19.94
C GLU A 245 6.08 -16.28 20.36
N ARG A 246 4.93 -16.12 19.70
CA ARG A 246 4.01 -14.98 19.93
C ARG A 246 3.31 -15.01 21.29
N ARG A 247 3.46 -16.11 22.03
CA ARG A 247 2.98 -16.34 23.40
C ARG A 247 4.13 -16.54 24.40
N ASP A 248 5.35 -16.17 24.02
CA ASP A 248 6.47 -16.15 24.96
C ASP A 248 6.18 -15.15 26.09
N ALA A 249 6.58 -15.48 27.33
CA ALA A 249 6.35 -14.64 28.50
C ALA A 249 7.04 -13.26 28.40
N PHE A 250 8.08 -13.15 27.58
CA PHE A 250 8.77 -11.90 27.30
C PHE A 250 8.02 -11.02 26.29
N VAL A 251 7.14 -11.59 25.44
CA VAL A 251 6.29 -10.81 24.54
C VAL A 251 5.09 -10.30 25.32
N PHE A 252 5.13 -9.02 25.70
CA PHE A 252 4.14 -8.44 26.61
C PHE A 252 2.84 -8.07 25.89
N GLY A 253 2.93 -7.52 24.68
CA GLY A 253 1.76 -7.20 23.87
C GLY A 253 2.05 -6.26 22.71
N TYR A 254 1.00 -5.69 22.15
CA TYR A 254 1.03 -5.02 20.85
C TYR A 254 0.20 -3.74 20.86
N GLY A 255 0.80 -2.62 20.50
CA GLY A 255 0.13 -1.36 20.21
C GLY A 255 -0.30 -1.30 18.75
N TYR A 256 -1.58 -1.00 18.49
CA TYR A 256 -2.17 -1.03 17.14
C TYR A 256 -2.27 0.38 16.54
N PRO A 257 -1.46 0.75 15.53
CA PRO A 257 -1.63 1.97 14.74
C PRO A 257 -2.94 1.95 13.96
N ARG A 258 -3.53 3.13 13.72
CA ARG A 258 -4.80 3.28 12.97
C ARG A 258 -4.53 3.44 11.48
N PHE A 259 -3.98 2.39 10.87
CA PHE A 259 -3.83 2.36 9.41
C PHE A 259 -5.20 2.52 8.73
N ALA A 260 -5.25 3.29 7.65
CA ALA A 260 -6.48 3.62 6.95
C ALA A 260 -7.16 2.36 6.37
N GLU A 261 -6.35 1.40 5.92
CA GLU A 261 -6.76 0.09 5.42
C GLU A 261 -7.16 -0.91 6.53
N GLY A 262 -7.13 -0.47 7.80
CA GLY A 262 -7.31 -1.33 8.95
C GLY A 262 -6.07 -2.18 9.27
N ILE A 263 -6.12 -2.88 10.39
CA ILE A 263 -5.00 -3.68 10.87
C ILE A 263 -5.26 -5.18 10.69
N ARG A 264 -4.34 -5.88 10.03
CA ARG A 264 -4.42 -7.33 9.87
C ARG A 264 -3.93 -7.98 11.16
N SER A 265 -4.86 -8.27 12.06
CA SER A 265 -4.58 -8.81 13.40
C SER A 265 -4.96 -10.28 13.55
N ALA A 266 -4.28 -10.96 14.47
CA ALA A 266 -4.64 -12.29 14.96
C ALA A 266 -5.53 -12.25 16.22
N ASP A 267 -6.01 -11.07 16.63
CA ASP A 267 -6.91 -10.87 17.77
C ASP A 267 -8.34 -11.32 17.41
N PRO A 268 -8.88 -12.37 18.06
CA PRO A 268 -10.23 -12.86 17.78
C PRO A 268 -11.33 -11.90 18.22
N ASN A 269 -11.01 -10.98 19.15
CA ASN A 269 -11.94 -10.00 19.69
C ASN A 269 -11.78 -8.63 19.05
N TYR A 270 -10.81 -8.45 18.16
CA TYR A 270 -10.66 -7.22 17.40
C TYR A 270 -11.81 -7.09 16.40
N GLN A 271 -12.88 -6.48 16.89
CA GLN A 271 -13.82 -5.75 16.07
C GLN A 271 -13.10 -4.47 15.63
N PRO A 272 -13.18 -4.04 14.37
CA PRO A 272 -12.76 -2.70 13.99
C PRO A 272 -13.55 -1.69 14.83
N GLN A 273 -13.02 -1.28 16.00
CA GLN A 273 -13.74 -0.42 16.93
C GLN A 273 -13.52 1.04 16.56
N GLY A 274 -14.52 1.56 15.88
CA GLY A 274 -14.77 2.94 15.54
C GLY A 274 -15.92 2.93 14.55
N GLY A 275 -17.12 3.30 15.00
CA GLY A 275 -18.28 3.36 14.12
C GLY A 275 -18.03 4.33 12.96
N GLU A 276 -17.86 3.78 11.77
CA GLU A 276 -18.26 4.38 10.50
C GLU A 276 -18.59 3.23 9.54
N ALA A 277 -19.82 2.72 9.67
CA ALA A 277 -20.54 1.80 8.78
C ALA A 277 -19.81 0.49 8.36
N PRO A 278 -20.53 -0.55 7.88
CA PRO A 278 -19.91 -1.38 6.85
C PRO A 278 -19.39 -0.42 5.79
N ILE A 279 -18.20 -0.67 5.23
CA ILE A 279 -17.97 -0.25 3.86
C ILE A 279 -19.14 -0.81 3.07
N GLN A 280 -20.19 -0.01 2.90
CA GLN A 280 -20.89 -0.04 1.65
C GLN A 280 -19.77 0.09 0.62
N PRO A 281 -19.76 -0.70 -0.46
CA PRO A 281 -18.94 -0.35 -1.60
C PRO A 281 -19.16 1.15 -1.77
N VAL A 282 -18.08 1.94 -1.60
CA VAL A 282 -18.13 3.37 -1.88
C VAL A 282 -18.87 3.41 -3.21
N PRO A 283 -20.07 4.02 -3.28
CA PRO A 283 -20.76 4.12 -4.55
C PRO A 283 -19.69 4.67 -5.48
N ALA A 284 -19.37 3.93 -6.54
CA ALA A 284 -18.41 4.39 -7.52
C ALA A 284 -18.75 5.87 -7.74
N PRO A 285 -17.82 6.81 -7.43
CA PRO A 285 -18.23 8.19 -7.31
C PRO A 285 -18.93 8.55 -8.60
N ALA A 286 -20.15 9.06 -8.48
CA ALA A 286 -20.72 9.81 -9.57
C ALA A 286 -19.77 11.00 -9.72
N ASP A 287 -18.82 10.87 -10.66
CA ASP A 287 -17.94 11.89 -11.22
C ASP A 287 -16.49 12.00 -10.66
N GLY A 288 -16.05 11.00 -9.87
CA GLY A 288 -14.66 10.47 -9.91
C GLY A 288 -13.51 11.16 -9.14
N GLN A 289 -13.73 11.86 -8.02
CA GLN A 289 -12.65 12.47 -7.21
C GLN A 289 -12.77 12.20 -5.69
N PRO A 290 -11.66 12.20 -4.92
CA PRO A 290 -11.70 11.94 -3.49
C PRO A 290 -12.32 13.11 -2.69
N ASP A 291 -13.24 12.76 -1.79
CA ASP A 291 -13.92 13.71 -0.88
C ASP A 291 -13.10 14.00 0.39
N VAL A 292 -12.04 13.23 0.65
CA VAL A 292 -11.13 13.36 1.80
C VAL A 292 -9.69 13.38 1.30
N LEU A 293 -8.88 14.32 1.82
CA LEU A 293 -7.46 14.45 1.53
C LEU A 293 -6.66 14.32 2.83
N TYR A 294 -5.74 13.37 2.87
CA TYR A 294 -4.90 13.07 4.02
C TYR A 294 -3.60 13.88 3.98
N VAL A 295 -3.33 14.62 5.05
CA VAL A 295 -2.14 15.48 5.16
C VAL A 295 -0.86 14.66 5.04
N GLY A 296 -0.76 13.52 5.74
CA GLY A 296 0.40 12.63 5.63
C GLY A 296 0.69 12.19 4.18
N GLN A 297 -0.33 11.83 3.43
CA GLN A 297 -0.18 11.32 2.05
C GLN A 297 0.22 12.44 1.08
N LEU A 298 -0.35 13.64 1.22
CA LEU A 298 0.07 14.79 0.41
C LEU A 298 1.51 15.23 0.76
N ASN A 299 1.91 15.16 2.03
CA ASN A 299 3.27 15.45 2.46
C ASN A 299 4.30 14.44 1.94
N HIS A 300 3.89 13.17 1.78
CA HIS A 300 4.69 12.17 1.08
C HIS A 300 4.95 12.59 -0.37
N ALA A 301 3.90 12.89 -1.13
CA ALA A 301 4.03 13.34 -2.53
C ALA A 301 4.92 14.60 -2.63
N ALA A 302 4.68 15.60 -1.78
CA ALA A 302 5.47 16.83 -1.72
C ALA A 302 6.96 16.60 -1.38
N SER A 303 7.32 15.43 -0.84
CA SER A 303 8.71 15.08 -0.54
C SER A 303 9.34 14.20 -1.63
N TRP A 304 8.53 13.51 -2.44
CA TRP A 304 8.98 12.45 -3.35
C TRP A 304 8.87 12.82 -4.83
N ASP A 305 7.86 13.59 -5.21
CA ASP A 305 7.61 13.99 -6.61
C ASP A 305 8.58 15.06 -7.16
N PRO A 306 9.03 16.09 -6.39
CA PRO A 306 9.89 17.14 -6.93
C PRO A 306 11.23 16.69 -7.55
N PRO A 307 11.94 15.68 -7.01
CA PRO A 307 13.18 15.19 -7.63
C PRO A 307 12.95 14.20 -8.78
N ALA A 308 11.71 13.79 -9.06
CA ALA A 308 11.38 12.80 -10.08
C ALA A 308 11.23 13.42 -11.48
N GLU A 309 11.10 12.57 -12.50
CA GLU A 309 10.83 13.02 -13.87
C GLU A 309 9.47 13.75 -13.96
N GLN A 310 9.35 14.69 -14.90
CA GLN A 310 8.12 15.46 -15.10
C GLN A 310 6.91 14.53 -15.34
N GLY A 311 5.84 14.73 -14.58
CA GLY A 311 4.63 13.91 -14.65
C GLY A 311 4.69 12.63 -13.80
N HIS A 312 5.73 12.44 -12.99
CA HIS A 312 5.78 11.40 -11.96
C HIS A 312 4.61 11.54 -10.99
N ARG A 313 3.99 10.42 -10.61
CA ARG A 313 2.84 10.39 -9.71
C ARG A 313 3.11 9.50 -8.52
N SER A 314 3.11 10.07 -7.33
CA SER A 314 3.06 9.31 -6.07
C SER A 314 1.76 8.50 -5.96
N TYR A 315 1.73 7.49 -5.08
CA TYR A 315 0.56 6.60 -4.93
C TYR A 315 -0.75 7.34 -4.60
N CYS A 316 -0.65 8.50 -3.94
CA CYS A 316 -1.77 9.36 -3.57
C CYS A 316 -2.15 10.38 -4.66
N TRP A 317 -1.69 10.21 -5.91
CA TRP A 317 -1.93 11.15 -7.01
C TRP A 317 -3.40 11.57 -7.22
N PRO A 318 -4.46 10.79 -6.92
CA PRO A 318 -5.84 11.30 -7.03
C PRO A 318 -6.12 12.42 -6.02
N GLN A 319 -5.51 12.38 -4.83
CA GLN A 319 -5.60 13.45 -3.84
C GLN A 319 -4.75 14.65 -4.23
N VAL A 320 -3.57 14.41 -4.80
CA VAL A 320 -2.73 15.47 -5.37
C VAL A 320 -3.48 16.19 -6.48
N LEU A 321 -4.09 15.45 -7.41
CA LEU A 321 -4.88 16.01 -8.51
C LEU A 321 -6.07 16.83 -7.97
N ARG A 322 -6.76 16.32 -6.94
CA ARG A 322 -7.85 17.05 -6.28
C ARG A 322 -7.37 18.36 -5.65
N LEU A 323 -6.21 18.32 -4.98
CA LEU A 323 -5.56 19.50 -4.40
C LEU A 323 -5.12 20.48 -5.49
N GLU A 324 -4.54 20.02 -6.58
CA GLU A 324 -4.07 20.84 -7.70
C GLU A 324 -5.20 21.56 -8.40
N GLN A 325 -6.33 20.90 -8.61
CA GLN A 325 -7.54 21.55 -9.14
C GLN A 325 -8.10 22.61 -8.20
N ALA A 326 -8.01 22.39 -6.88
CA ALA A 326 -8.37 23.39 -5.90
C ALA A 326 -7.40 24.58 -5.93
N LEU A 327 -6.10 24.33 -6.06
CA LEU A 327 -5.09 25.40 -6.25
C LEU A 327 -5.29 26.15 -7.57
N GLU A 328 -5.65 25.46 -8.65
CA GLU A 328 -6.02 26.08 -9.93
C GLU A 328 -7.23 26.99 -9.78
N SER A 329 -8.26 26.52 -9.06
CA SER A 329 -9.49 27.28 -8.80
C SER A 329 -9.24 28.52 -7.91
N GLU A 330 -8.21 28.50 -7.07
CA GLU A 330 -7.72 29.68 -6.34
C GLU A 330 -6.81 30.59 -7.19
N GLY A 331 -6.53 30.23 -8.44
CA GLY A 331 -5.64 30.97 -9.33
C GLY A 331 -4.15 30.86 -8.98
N LEU A 332 -3.77 29.84 -8.20
CA LEU A 332 -2.42 29.66 -7.68
C LEU A 332 -1.58 28.68 -8.52
N LEU A 333 -2.24 27.81 -9.29
CA LEU A 333 -1.61 26.80 -10.15
C LEU A 333 -2.17 26.90 -11.58
N ALA A 334 -1.30 26.79 -12.59
CA ALA A 334 -1.75 26.80 -13.98
C ALA A 334 -2.21 25.40 -14.40
N HIS A 335 -3.24 25.32 -15.26
CA HIS A 335 -3.83 24.07 -15.74
C HIS A 335 -2.82 23.01 -16.24
N ALA A 336 -1.74 23.46 -16.88
CA ALA A 336 -0.69 22.58 -17.40
C ALA A 336 0.04 21.76 -16.31
N PHE A 337 -0.09 22.15 -15.05
CA PHE A 337 0.50 21.48 -13.89
C PHE A 337 -0.55 20.79 -13.00
N VAL A 338 -1.78 20.63 -13.50
CA VAL A 338 -2.84 19.85 -12.84
C VAL A 338 -2.76 18.42 -13.38
N ASP A 339 -1.75 17.70 -12.93
CA ASP A 339 -1.37 16.40 -13.49
C ASP A 339 -1.29 15.28 -12.44
N GLY A 340 -1.57 15.58 -11.17
CA GLY A 340 -1.49 14.65 -10.05
C GLY A 340 -0.07 14.45 -9.50
N SER A 341 0.90 15.27 -9.91
CA SER A 341 2.29 15.25 -9.44
C SER A 341 2.53 16.40 -8.48
N TYR A 342 2.88 16.12 -7.22
CA TYR A 342 3.21 17.17 -6.25
C TYR A 342 4.65 17.69 -6.48
N GLY A 343 4.90 18.19 -7.68
CA GLY A 343 6.20 18.67 -8.12
C GLY A 343 6.56 20.02 -7.50
N SER A 344 7.72 20.54 -7.88
CA SER A 344 8.22 21.84 -7.40
C SER A 344 7.25 22.99 -7.66
N VAL A 345 6.52 22.96 -8.78
CA VAL A 345 5.50 23.97 -9.11
C VAL A 345 4.30 23.88 -8.17
N THR A 346 3.84 22.68 -7.82
CA THR A 346 2.76 22.46 -6.85
C THR A 346 3.18 22.87 -5.44
N ILE A 347 4.45 22.62 -5.05
CA ILE A 347 5.05 23.16 -3.81
C ILE A 347 5.00 24.69 -3.79
N ASP A 348 5.42 25.35 -4.87
CA ASP A 348 5.43 26.81 -4.93
C ASP A 348 4.00 27.41 -4.89
N ALA A 349 3.04 26.74 -5.55
CA ALA A 349 1.63 27.13 -5.50
C ALA A 349 1.04 26.99 -4.09
N TYR A 350 1.29 25.87 -3.42
CA TYR A 350 0.82 25.65 -2.05
C TYR A 350 1.53 26.59 -1.04
N ARG A 351 2.80 26.93 -1.27
CA ARG A 351 3.50 27.95 -0.49
C ARG A 351 2.83 29.32 -0.59
N ARG A 352 2.41 29.71 -1.80
CA ARG A 352 1.66 30.96 -2.01
C ARG A 352 0.30 30.94 -1.33
N LEU A 353 -0.38 29.78 -1.33
CA LEU A 353 -1.60 29.59 -0.53
C LEU A 353 -1.32 29.88 0.96
N GLN A 354 -0.29 29.25 1.54
CA GLN A 354 0.09 29.47 2.93
C GLN A 354 0.42 30.96 3.21
N GLN A 355 1.14 31.63 2.31
CA GLN A 355 1.43 33.07 2.44
C GLN A 355 0.16 33.92 2.43
N ASN A 356 -0.82 33.62 1.56
CA ASN A 356 -2.11 34.29 1.54
C ASN A 356 -2.90 34.11 2.84
N LEU A 357 -2.68 32.99 3.54
CA LEU A 357 -3.26 32.69 4.85
C LEU A 357 -2.46 33.30 6.01
N GLY A 358 -1.39 34.06 5.74
CA GLY A 358 -0.57 34.76 6.74
C GLY A 358 0.61 33.96 7.29
N TYR A 359 0.94 32.81 6.70
CA TYR A 359 2.10 32.01 7.10
C TYR A 359 3.38 32.64 6.53
N ALA A 360 4.49 32.52 7.27
CA ALA A 360 5.78 33.07 6.86
C ALA A 360 6.95 32.15 7.27
N GLY A 361 8.09 32.32 6.62
CA GLY A 361 9.29 31.53 6.90
C GLY A 361 9.03 30.03 6.74
N GLN A 362 9.46 29.23 7.70
CA GLN A 362 9.28 27.77 7.67
C GLN A 362 7.81 27.33 7.76
N ALA A 363 6.90 28.20 8.21
CA ALA A 363 5.47 27.88 8.22
C ALA A 363 4.85 27.96 6.80
N ALA A 364 5.53 28.57 5.84
CA ALA A 364 5.15 28.61 4.43
C ALA A 364 6.14 27.77 3.59
N ASP A 365 6.22 26.48 3.88
CA ASP A 365 7.15 25.55 3.27
C ASP A 365 6.64 24.93 1.95
N GLY A 366 5.36 25.08 1.65
CA GLY A 366 4.69 24.47 0.50
C GLY A 366 4.23 23.03 0.74
N LYS A 367 4.17 22.59 2.00
CA LYS A 367 3.63 21.29 2.40
C LYS A 367 2.30 21.44 3.13
N PRO A 368 1.27 20.64 2.83
CA PRO A 368 -0.02 20.75 3.52
C PRO A 368 0.09 20.52 5.02
N GLY A 369 -0.51 21.44 5.79
CA GLY A 369 -0.84 21.25 7.19
C GLY A 369 -2.35 21.18 7.37
N MET A 370 -2.80 20.65 8.50
CA MET A 370 -4.25 20.48 8.78
C MET A 370 -5.04 21.77 8.59
N ALA A 371 -4.54 22.90 9.10
CA ALA A 371 -5.25 24.18 9.01
C ALA A 371 -5.32 24.73 7.58
N SER A 372 -4.22 24.70 6.81
CA SER A 372 -4.19 25.19 5.44
C SER A 372 -4.99 24.30 4.48
N LEU A 373 -4.95 22.98 4.69
CA LEU A 373 -5.70 22.03 3.86
C LEU A 373 -7.21 22.05 4.19
N SER A 374 -7.58 22.20 5.46
CA SER A 374 -8.99 22.37 5.85
C SER A 374 -9.59 23.66 5.28
N TRP A 375 -8.81 24.75 5.26
CA TRP A 375 -9.23 26.00 4.62
C TRP A 375 -9.52 25.77 3.14
N LEU A 376 -8.61 25.12 2.41
CA LEU A 376 -8.79 24.82 1.00
C LEU A 376 -10.00 23.89 0.77
N GLY A 377 -10.12 22.85 1.58
CA GLY A 377 -11.23 21.88 1.51
C GLY A 377 -12.60 22.51 1.75
N SER A 378 -12.71 23.46 2.68
CA SER A 378 -13.96 24.19 2.96
C SER A 378 -14.47 25.00 1.77
N ARG A 379 -13.60 25.35 0.83
CA ARG A 379 -13.92 26.14 -0.37
C ARG A 379 -14.17 25.28 -1.60
N HIS A 380 -13.55 24.10 -1.66
CA HIS A 380 -13.54 23.22 -2.83
C HIS A 380 -14.30 21.90 -2.64
N GLY A 381 -14.93 21.71 -1.48
CA GLY A 381 -15.81 20.57 -1.22
C GLY A 381 -15.03 19.28 -0.99
N PHE A 382 -14.01 19.32 -0.14
CA PHE A 382 -13.35 18.13 0.40
C PHE A 382 -12.98 18.32 1.86
N ARG A 383 -12.80 17.23 2.61
CA ARG A 383 -12.36 17.25 4.01
C ARG A 383 -10.86 17.00 4.11
N ALA A 384 -10.21 17.64 5.08
CA ALA A 384 -8.82 17.37 5.41
C ALA A 384 -8.77 16.45 6.64
N GLU A 385 -7.95 15.41 6.56
CA GLU A 385 -7.68 14.48 7.66
C GLU A 385 -6.16 14.36 7.88
N PRO A 386 -5.71 14.09 9.12
CA PRO A 386 -4.29 14.03 9.46
C PRO A 386 -3.51 12.98 8.65
#